data_AF-U4QGI3-F1
#
_entry.id   AF-U4QGI3-F1
#
_cell.length_a   1.000
_cell.length_b   1.000
_cell.length_c   1.000
_cell.angle_alpha   90.00
_cell.angle_beta   90.00
_cell.angle_gamma   90.00
#
_symmetry.space_group_name_H-M   'P 1'
#
loop_
_entity.id
_entity.type
_entity.pdbx_description
1 polymer ?
#
loop_
_entity_poly.entity_id
_entity_poly.type
_entity_poly.pdbx_seq_one_letter_code
_entity_poly.pdbx_strand_id
1 'polypeptide(L)'
;MGPAFEKLSQDYLWEHYDIEKMPFTKLGNWWGPDSRTHRQVELDILGFSTEDSSFAVFGECKWRNEKISRQILEKLIFNSALFNYPKKEYYFFQKSALPMNVRN
;
A
#
# COMPACT_ATOMS: atom_id res chain seq x y z
N MET A 1 -15.44 3.99 -6.57
CA MET A 1 -14.41 4.97 -6.17
C MET A 1 -13.20 4.35 -5.47
N GLY A 2 -13.32 3.21 -4.78
CA GLY A 2 -12.15 2.50 -4.18
C GLY A 2 -11.01 2.25 -5.17
N PRO A 3 -11.24 1.55 -6.30
CA PRO A 3 -10.18 1.26 -7.27
C PRO A 3 -9.53 2.51 -7.89
N ALA A 4 -10.31 3.58 -8.09
CA ALA A 4 -9.77 4.85 -8.59
C ALA A 4 -8.89 5.56 -7.56
N PHE A 5 -9.23 5.44 -6.27
CA PHE A 5 -8.42 5.99 -5.18
C PHE A 5 -7.14 5.16 -4.95
N GLU A 6 -7.21 3.84 -5.08
CA GLU A 6 -6.03 2.97 -5.07
C GLU A 6 -5.09 3.32 -6.21
N LYS A 7 -5.62 3.48 -7.43
CA LYS A 7 -4.83 3.90 -8.58
C LYS A 7 -4.16 5.26 -8.37
N LEU A 8 -4.91 6.26 -7.88
CA LEU A 8 -4.35 7.57 -7.54
C LEU A 8 -3.24 7.47 -6.47
N SER A 9 -3.43 6.61 -5.48
CA SER A 9 -2.44 6.38 -4.42
C SER A 9 -1.16 5.74 -4.95
N GLN A 10 -1.31 4.78 -5.88
CA GLN A 10 -0.18 4.15 -6.58
C GLN A 10 0.55 5.17 -7.46
N ASP A 11 -0.18 5.98 -8.24
CA ASP A 11 0.42 7.01 -9.09
C ASP A 11 1.18 8.05 -8.25
N TYR A 12 0.61 8.49 -7.12
CA TYR A 12 1.30 9.36 -6.17
C TYR A 12 2.61 8.75 -5.66
N LEU A 13 2.59 7.47 -5.25
CA LEU A 13 3.78 6.75 -4.82
C LEU A 13 4.83 6.68 -5.94
N TRP A 14 4.41 6.40 -7.17
CA TRP A 14 5.29 6.34 -8.33
C TRP A 14 5.99 7.67 -8.61
N GLU A 15 5.33 8.79 -8.34
CA GLU A 15 5.87 10.14 -8.54
C GLU A 15 6.77 10.60 -7.37
N HIS A 16 6.55 10.10 -6.15
CA HIS A 16 7.12 10.68 -4.92
C HIS A 16 7.96 9.70 -4.08
N TYR A 17 8.20 8.48 -4.55
CA TYR A 17 9.04 7.54 -3.83
C TYR A 17 10.51 8.00 -3.80
N ASP A 18 11.19 7.59 -2.73
CA ASP A 18 12.63 7.79 -2.60
C ASP A 18 13.35 6.72 -3.46
N ILE A 19 13.74 7.10 -4.66
CA ILE A 19 14.39 6.20 -5.63
C ILE A 19 15.71 5.63 -5.12
N GLU A 20 16.42 6.35 -4.26
CA GLU A 20 17.68 5.86 -3.68
C GLU A 20 17.43 4.81 -2.59
N LYS A 21 16.29 4.90 -1.88
CA LYS A 21 15.94 3.94 -0.82
C LYS A 21 15.09 2.76 -1.29
N MET A 22 14.26 2.96 -2.30
CA MET A 22 13.21 2.03 -2.72
C MET A 22 12.97 2.05 -4.23
N PRO A 23 13.97 1.71 -5.07
CA PRO A 23 13.88 1.73 -6.53
C PRO A 23 12.94 0.65 -7.10
N PHE A 24 11.64 0.67 -6.77
CA PHE A 24 10.70 -0.33 -7.27
C PHE A 24 10.53 -0.17 -8.78
N THR A 25 10.41 -1.29 -9.49
CA THR A 25 10.18 -1.35 -10.94
C THR A 25 8.77 -1.85 -11.28
N LYS A 26 8.04 -2.33 -10.27
CA LYS A 26 6.63 -2.73 -10.32
C LYS A 26 5.91 -2.12 -9.12
N LEU A 27 4.69 -1.61 -9.37
CA LEU A 27 3.78 -1.10 -8.35
C LEU A 27 2.35 -1.36 -8.81
N GLY A 28 1.51 -1.88 -7.93
CA GLY A 28 0.08 -2.08 -8.21
C GLY A 28 -0.63 -2.89 -7.14
N ASN A 29 -1.89 -3.23 -7.39
CA ASN A 29 -2.63 -4.17 -6.56
C ASN A 29 -2.04 -5.58 -6.68
N TRP A 30 -2.16 -6.36 -5.62
CA TRP A 30 -1.86 -7.80 -5.64
C TRP A 30 -3.03 -8.59 -5.05
N TRP A 31 -3.36 -9.70 -5.72
CA TRP A 31 -4.37 -10.64 -5.27
C TRP A 31 -3.80 -12.06 -5.32
N GLY A 32 -3.88 -12.80 -4.22
CA GLY A 32 -3.41 -14.17 -4.20
C GLY A 32 -3.71 -14.93 -2.91
N PRO A 33 -3.49 -16.25 -2.92
CA PRO A 33 -3.82 -17.10 -1.78
C PRO A 33 -2.81 -16.94 -0.64
N ASP A 34 -3.32 -17.05 0.58
CA ASP A 34 -2.53 -17.22 1.80
C ASP A 34 -2.72 -18.65 2.33
N SER A 35 -1.67 -19.46 2.26
CA SER A 35 -1.69 -20.85 2.75
C SER A 35 -1.83 -20.95 4.27
N ARG A 36 -1.47 -19.92 5.03
CA ARG A 36 -1.58 -19.89 6.50
C ARG A 36 -3.03 -19.78 6.95
N THR A 37 -3.86 -19.10 6.16
CA THR A 37 -5.27 -18.83 6.49
C THR A 37 -6.26 -19.54 5.55
N HIS A 38 -5.77 -20.16 4.47
CA HIS A 38 -6.57 -20.75 3.40
C HIS A 38 -7.58 -19.78 2.78
N ARG A 39 -7.19 -18.51 2.60
CA ARG A 39 -8.03 -17.44 2.06
C ARG A 39 -7.30 -16.65 0.98
N GLN A 40 -8.07 -15.96 0.14
CA GLN A 40 -7.51 -14.94 -0.76
C GLN A 40 -7.18 -13.69 0.03
N VAL A 41 -6.04 -13.09 -0.29
CA VAL A 41 -5.55 -11.83 0.24
C VAL A 41 -5.48 -10.82 -0.88
N GLU A 42 -5.95 -9.62 -0.57
CA GLU A 42 -5.82 -8.45 -1.40
C GLU A 42 -4.85 -7.48 -0.71
N LEU A 43 -3.95 -6.91 -1.52
CA LEU A 43 -3.10 -5.78 -1.16
C LEU A 43 -3.39 -4.66 -2.16
N ASP A 44 -3.78 -3.50 -1.64
CA ASP A 44 -4.06 -2.32 -2.48
C ASP A 44 -2.79 -1.83 -3.17
N ILE A 45 -1.65 -1.97 -2.49
CA ILE A 45 -0.33 -1.58 -3.00
C ILE A 45 0.70 -2.67 -2.67
N LEU A 46 1.37 -3.17 -3.70
CA LEU A 46 2.60 -3.93 -3.64
C LEU A 46 3.60 -3.30 -4.62
N GLY A 47 4.68 -2.73 -4.09
CA GLY A 47 5.81 -2.21 -4.84
C GLY A 47 7.05 -3.07 -4.65
N PHE A 48 7.71 -3.46 -5.73
CA PHE A 48 8.94 -4.25 -5.66
C PHE A 48 9.82 -4.02 -6.89
N SER A 49 11.09 -4.38 -6.79
CA SER A 49 11.99 -4.43 -7.94
C SER A 49 12.12 -5.87 -8.45
N THR A 50 12.14 -6.03 -9.77
CA THR A 50 12.45 -7.31 -10.43
C THR A 50 13.93 -7.65 -10.36
N GLU A 51 14.78 -6.69 -10.02
CA GLU A 51 16.25 -6.82 -9.99
C GLU A 51 16.81 -6.73 -8.57
N ASP A 52 16.09 -6.07 -7.65
CA ASP A 52 16.46 -5.93 -6.24
C ASP A 52 15.40 -6.57 -5.32
N SER A 53 15.80 -7.62 -4.60
CA SER A 53 14.96 -8.34 -3.65
C SER A 53 15.21 -7.95 -2.18
N SER A 54 15.96 -6.87 -1.94
CA SER A 54 16.27 -6.39 -0.59
C SER A 54 15.09 -5.68 0.08
N PHE A 55 14.13 -5.18 -0.70
CA PHE A 55 12.99 -4.41 -0.19
C PHE A 55 11.67 -4.73 -0.92
N ALA A 56 10.57 -4.44 -0.23
CA ALA A 56 9.27 -4.23 -0.86
C ALA A 56 8.48 -3.14 -0.12
N VAL A 57 7.53 -2.55 -0.85
CA VAL A 57 6.58 -1.57 -0.37
C VAL A 57 5.21 -2.22 -0.31
N PHE A 58 4.50 -2.03 0.80
CA PHE A 58 3.14 -2.51 0.99
C PHE A 58 2.24 -1.33 1.37
N GLY A 59 0.99 -1.34 0.94
CA GLY A 59 0.08 -0.28 1.36
C GLY A 59 -1.39 -0.64 1.32
N GLU A 60 -2.15 0.15 2.05
CA GLU A 60 -3.61 0.07 2.18
C GLU A 60 -4.22 1.45 1.90
N CYS A 61 -5.33 1.46 1.17
CA CYS A 61 -6.06 2.63 0.74
C CYS A 61 -7.46 2.66 1.37
N LYS A 62 -7.79 3.76 2.05
CA LYS A 62 -9.11 4.01 2.64
C LYS A 62 -9.75 5.24 2.01
N TRP A 63 -10.63 4.99 1.03
CA TRP A 63 -11.43 6.02 0.37
C TRP A 63 -12.49 6.63 1.30
N ARG A 64 -13.11 5.82 2.16
CA ARG A 64 -14.07 6.30 3.15
C ARG A 64 -13.31 6.99 4.28
N ASN A 65 -13.93 7.97 4.94
CA ASN A 65 -13.37 8.67 6.08
C ASN A 65 -13.36 7.80 7.35
N GLU A 66 -12.98 6.55 7.21
CA GLU A 66 -12.77 5.59 8.29
C GLU A 66 -11.38 5.83 8.84
N LYS A 67 -11.26 5.90 10.17
CA LYS A 67 -9.96 6.03 10.81
C LYS A 67 -9.12 4.80 10.47
N ILE A 68 -7.86 5.01 10.09
CA ILE A 68 -6.88 3.90 10.07
C ILE A 68 -6.77 3.36 11.49
N SER A 69 -7.30 2.16 11.70
CA SER A 69 -7.27 1.48 12.98
C SER A 69 -6.02 0.62 13.11
N ARG A 70 -5.70 0.24 14.34
CA ARG A 70 -4.62 -0.72 14.63
C ARG A 70 -4.81 -2.04 13.89
N GLN A 71 -6.05 -2.50 13.74
CA GLN A 71 -6.37 -3.75 13.04
C GLN A 71 -5.99 -3.69 11.55
N ILE A 72 -6.12 -2.52 10.91
CA ILE A 72 -5.71 -2.34 9.51
C ILE A 72 -4.18 -2.46 9.38
N LEU A 73 -3.43 -1.85 10.31
CA LEU A 73 -1.98 -1.94 10.34
C LEU A 73 -1.50 -3.38 10.58
N GLU A 74 -2.06 -4.05 11.59
CA GLU A 74 -1.71 -5.44 11.90
C GLU A 74 -2.03 -6.38 10.74
N LYS A 75 -3.16 -6.17 10.05
CA LYS A 75 -3.52 -6.93 8.85
C LYS A 75 -2.51 -6.70 7.71
N LEU A 76 -2.12 -5.45 7.44
CA LEU A 76 -1.15 -5.16 6.37
C LEU A 76 0.21 -5.81 6.67
N ILE A 77 0.68 -5.72 7.91
CA ILE A 77 1.92 -6.38 8.35
C ILE A 77 1.80 -7.90 8.19
N PHE A 78 0.70 -8.50 8.66
CA PHE A 78 0.46 -9.94 8.55
C PHE A 78 0.41 -10.42 7.09
N ASN A 79 -0.25 -9.67 6.21
CA ASN A 79 -0.35 -9.97 4.78
C ASN A 79 0.99 -9.79 4.07
N SER A 80 1.77 -8.76 4.44
CA SER A 80 3.11 -8.54 3.87
C SER A 80 4.08 -9.70 4.14
N ALA A 81 3.81 -10.54 5.15
CA ALA A 81 4.61 -11.74 5.44
C ALA A 81 4.40 -12.88 4.43
N LEU A 82 3.49 -12.74 3.46
CA LEU A 82 3.45 -13.60 2.27
C LEU A 82 4.70 -13.46 1.40
N PHE A 83 5.41 -12.34 1.52
CA PHE A 83 6.58 -12.04 0.73
C PHE A 83 7.83 -11.98 1.60
N ASN A 84 8.89 -12.64 1.15
CA ASN A 84 10.16 -12.74 1.87
C ASN A 84 11.14 -11.62 1.44
N TYR A 85 10.80 -10.37 1.78
CA TYR A 85 11.67 -9.21 1.61
C TYR A 85 12.30 -8.81 2.95
N PRO A 86 13.64 -8.63 3.03
CA PRO A 86 14.32 -8.22 4.26
C PRO A 86 13.85 -6.86 4.80
N LYS A 87 13.69 -5.88 3.90
CA LYS A 87 13.17 -4.56 4.22
C LYS A 87 11.72 -4.42 3.74
N LYS A 88 10.84 -3.93 4.61
CA LYS A 88 9.43 -3.69 4.27
C LYS A 88 9.07 -2.28 4.70
N GLU A 89 8.59 -1.48 3.77
CA GLU A 89 8.02 -0.16 4.08
C GLU A 89 6.52 -0.18 3.86
N TYR A 90 5.81 0.58 4.68
CA TYR A 90 4.35 0.54 4.77
C TYR A 90 3.76 1.92 4.52
N TYR A 91 2.83 2.02 3.57
CA TYR A 91 2.13 3.25 3.23
C TYR A 91 0.63 3.12 3.49
N PHE A 92 0.04 4.17 4.04
CA PHE A 92 -1.41 4.26 4.20
C PHE A 92 -1.92 5.51 3.50
N PHE A 93 -2.88 5.32 2.60
CA PHE A 93 -3.57 6.41 1.95
C PHE A 93 -4.97 6.50 2.53
N GLN A 94 -5.33 7.65 3.05
CA GLN A 94 -6.68 7.92 3.51
C GLN A 94 -7.19 9.17 2.82
N LYS A 95 -8.43 9.12 2.33
CA LYS A 95 -9.11 10.35 1.92
C LYS A 95 -9.35 11.20 3.17
N SER A 96 -8.59 12.28 3.31
CA SER A 96 -8.84 13.25 4.37
C SER A 96 -10.08 14.07 4.02
N ALA A 97 -11.06 14.11 4.92
CA ALA A 97 -12.13 15.11 4.88
C ALA A 97 -11.60 16.42 5.49
N LEU A 98 -10.70 17.12 4.80
CA LEU A 98 -10.41 18.50 5.17
C LEU A 98 -11.62 19.35 4.74
N PRO A 99 -12.30 20.08 5.65
CA PRO A 99 -13.20 21.13 5.21
C PRO A 99 -12.35 22.14 4.43
N MET A 100 -12.72 22.40 3.18
CA MET A 100 -12.15 23.53 2.43
C MET A 100 -12.64 24.81 3.09
N ASN A 101 -11.93 25.28 4.10
CA ASN A 101 -11.98 26.69 4.49
C ASN A 101 -11.21 27.45 3.41
N VAL A 102 -11.91 27.78 2.32
CA VAL A 102 -11.46 28.81 1.38
C VAL A 102 -11.52 30.12 2.14
N ARG A 103 -10.38 30.57 2.67
CA ARG A 103 -10.25 31.96 3.11
C ARG A 103 -10.10 32.79 1.83
N ASN A 104 -11.15 33.53 1.49
CA ASN A 104 -11.07 34.66 0.56
C ASN A 104 -10.18 35.75 1.14
#